data_AF-A0A098TMB9-F1
#
_entry.id   AF-A0A098TMB9-F1
#
_cell.length_a   1.000
_cell.length_b   1.000
_cell.length_c   1.000
_cell.angle_alpha   90.00
_cell.angle_beta   90.00
_cell.angle_gamma   90.00
#
_symmetry.space_group_name_H-M   'P 1'
#
loop_
_entity.id
_entity.type
_entity.pdbx_description
1 polymer ?
#
loop_
_entity_poly.entity_id
_entity_poly.type
_entity_poly.pdbx_seq_one_letter_code
_entity_poly.pdbx_strand_id
1 'polypeptide(L)'
;MGNQARVADGVTVFSTSTRNFNNRMGKGAQVYLGSAELAAVCAVLGKIPTLEEYRAIVTQKIDPFAADLYRYLNFDQIPNFEDEGRVIPLDEMPRIEDILGMPTASRR
;
A
#
# COMPACT_ATOMS: atom_id res chain seq x y z
N MET A 1 -3.36 -2.21 14.13
CA MET A 1 -3.55 -3.22 15.20
C MET A 1 -4.35 -2.73 16.41
N GLY A 2 -4.76 -1.44 16.45
CA GLY A 2 -5.60 -0.90 17.54
C GLY A 2 -4.84 -0.48 18.81
N ASN A 3 -3.51 -0.55 18.79
CA ASN A 3 -2.61 -0.17 19.88
C ASN A 3 -2.10 1.29 19.79
N GLN A 4 -2.40 1.99 18.70
CA GLN A 4 -1.99 3.37 18.48
C GLN A 4 -3.24 4.15 18.03
N ALA A 5 -3.41 4.33 16.71
CA ALA A 5 -4.63 4.90 16.15
C ALA A 5 -5.83 3.98 16.40
N ARG A 6 -6.94 4.60 16.81
CA ARG A 6 -8.23 3.95 17.06
C ARG A 6 -9.34 4.76 16.41
N VAL A 7 -10.42 4.08 16.05
CA VAL A 7 -11.65 4.76 15.61
C VAL A 7 -12.37 5.38 16.81
N ALA A 8 -13.29 6.31 16.55
CA ALA A 8 -14.14 6.88 17.59
C ALA A 8 -14.98 5.79 18.29
N ASP A 9 -15.38 6.08 19.53
CA ASP A 9 -16.14 5.12 20.34
C ASP A 9 -17.56 4.92 19.77
N GLY A 10 -18.05 3.68 19.83
CA GLY A 10 -19.43 3.34 19.44
C GLY A 10 -19.73 3.38 17.94
N VAL A 11 -18.74 3.64 17.08
CA VAL A 11 -18.97 3.77 15.63
C VAL A 11 -19.07 2.42 14.92
N THR A 12 -19.74 2.43 13.77
CA THR A 12 -19.74 1.30 12.83
C THR A 12 -18.59 1.46 11.84
N VAL A 13 -17.84 0.39 11.62
CA VAL A 13 -16.68 0.37 10.72
C VAL A 13 -16.82 -0.79 9.73
N PHE A 14 -16.53 -0.52 8.47
CA PHE A 14 -16.26 -1.54 7.47
C PHE A 14 -14.74 -1.62 7.24
N SER A 15 -14.15 -2.81 7.24
CA SER A 15 -12.70 -3.00 7.29
C SER A 15 -12.22 -4.15 6.42
N THR A 16 -11.06 -3.97 5.79
CA THR A 16 -10.31 -5.00 5.06
C THR A 16 -9.30 -5.74 5.94
N SER A 17 -9.31 -5.48 7.25
CA SER A 17 -8.43 -6.15 8.20
C SER A 17 -8.78 -7.63 8.37
N THR A 18 -7.93 -8.35 9.09
CA THR A 18 -8.12 -9.79 9.32
C THR A 18 -8.99 -10.13 10.54
N ARG A 19 -9.35 -9.16 11.40
CA ARG A 19 -10.00 -9.43 12.69
C ARG A 19 -10.93 -8.29 13.14
N ASN A 20 -12.10 -8.64 13.67
CA ASN A 20 -13.14 -7.72 14.14
C ASN A 20 -13.63 -7.98 15.58
N PHE A 21 -12.82 -8.59 16.44
CA PHE A 21 -13.22 -8.83 17.84
C PHE A 21 -13.52 -7.52 18.58
N ASN A 22 -14.40 -7.59 19.58
CA ASN A 22 -14.87 -6.44 20.35
C ASN A 22 -13.71 -5.59 20.87
N ASN A 23 -13.85 -4.27 20.75
CA ASN A 23 -12.86 -3.27 21.17
C ASN A 23 -11.52 -3.27 20.40
N ARG A 24 -11.38 -4.08 19.34
CA ARG A 24 -10.14 -4.16 18.54
C ARG A 24 -9.77 -2.83 17.90
N MET A 25 -10.70 -2.20 17.20
CA MET A 25 -10.43 -0.96 16.46
C MET A 25 -10.77 0.30 17.27
N GLY A 26 -11.74 0.21 18.17
CA GLY A 26 -12.23 1.32 19.01
C GLY A 26 -13.20 0.77 20.05
N LYS A 27 -13.42 1.51 21.15
CA LYS A 27 -14.28 1.01 22.25
C LYS A 27 -15.73 0.99 21.78
N GLY A 28 -16.40 -0.15 21.95
CA GLY A 28 -17.79 -0.31 21.52
C GLY A 28 -18.02 -0.22 20.01
N ALA A 29 -16.96 -0.24 19.19
CA ALA A 29 -17.10 -0.15 17.74
C ALA A 29 -17.61 -1.48 17.17
N GLN A 30 -18.58 -1.40 16.25
CA GLN A 30 -19.10 -2.55 15.52
C GLN A 30 -18.36 -2.66 14.18
N VAL A 31 -17.59 -3.74 13.99
CA VAL A 31 -16.70 -3.87 12.84
C VAL A 31 -17.13 -5.02 11.92
N TYR A 32 -17.36 -4.69 10.65
CA TYR A 32 -17.67 -5.62 9.56
C TYR A 32 -16.44 -5.81 8.67
N LEU A 33 -16.21 -7.05 8.23
CA LEU A 33 -15.07 -7.40 7.38
C LEU A 33 -15.52 -7.67 5.95
N GLY A 34 -14.71 -7.25 4.97
CA GLY A 34 -14.96 -7.54 3.56
C GLY A 34 -13.81 -7.11 2.65
N SER A 35 -14.04 -7.17 1.33
CA SER A 35 -13.03 -6.83 0.32
C SER A 35 -12.76 -5.32 0.24
N ALA A 36 -11.66 -4.95 -0.40
CA ALA A 36 -11.31 -3.56 -0.65
C ALA A 36 -12.31 -2.86 -1.57
N GLU A 37 -12.83 -3.54 -2.60
CA GLU A 37 -13.84 -2.96 -3.48
C GLU A 37 -15.13 -2.65 -2.71
N LEU A 38 -15.60 -3.58 -1.88
CA LEU A 38 -16.80 -3.37 -1.07
C LEU A 38 -16.59 -2.27 -0.03
N ALA A 39 -15.42 -2.21 0.60
CA ALA A 39 -15.07 -1.13 1.52
C ALA A 39 -15.10 0.25 0.83
N ALA A 40 -14.57 0.34 -0.40
CA ALA A 40 -14.62 1.56 -1.20
C ALA A 40 -16.06 1.98 -1.53
N VAL A 41 -16.92 1.03 -1.91
CA VAL A 41 -18.34 1.29 -2.15
C VAL A 41 -19.05 1.76 -0.87
N CYS A 42 -18.80 1.11 0.27
CA CYS A 42 -19.32 1.53 1.57
C CYS A 42 -18.87 2.96 1.93
N ALA A 43 -17.62 3.32 1.64
CA ALA A 43 -17.10 4.66 1.90
C ALA A 43 -17.75 5.73 1.02
N VAL A 44 -18.04 5.41 -0.25
CA VAL A 44 -18.74 6.32 -1.18
C VAL A 44 -20.20 6.52 -0.77
N LEU A 45 -20.89 5.46 -0.36
CA LEU A 45 -22.32 5.51 -0.03
C LEU A 45 -22.61 5.88 1.43
N GLY A 46 -21.65 5.74 2.34
CA GLY A 46 -21.83 5.91 3.79
C GLY A 46 -22.68 4.82 4.45
N LYS A 47 -22.97 3.72 3.75
CA LYS A 47 -23.77 2.57 4.23
C LYS A 47 -23.27 1.27 3.59
N ILE A 48 -23.66 0.12 4.17
CA ILE A 48 -23.49 -1.17 3.49
C ILE A 48 -24.47 -1.21 2.30
N PRO A 49 -23.99 -1.41 1.06
CA PRO A 49 -24.82 -1.39 -0.13
C PRO A 49 -25.70 -2.63 -0.26
N THR A 50 -26.72 -2.54 -1.11
CA THR A 50 -27.37 -3.73 -1.68
C THR A 50 -26.47 -4.38 -2.73
N LEU A 51 -26.79 -5.63 -3.10
CA LEU A 51 -26.06 -6.33 -4.16
C LEU A 51 -26.12 -5.58 -5.51
N GLU A 52 -27.27 -4.98 -5.82
CA GLU A 52 -27.47 -4.21 -7.05
C GLU A 52 -26.64 -2.92 -7.05
N GLU A 53 -26.68 -2.15 -5.95
CA GLU A 53 -25.87 -0.94 -5.79
C GLU A 53 -24.37 -1.25 -5.91
N TYR A 54 -23.92 -2.34 -5.27
CA TYR A 54 -22.53 -2.79 -5.34
C TYR A 54 -22.10 -3.12 -6.77
N ARG A 55 -22.87 -3.97 -7.47
CA ARG A 55 -22.54 -4.38 -8.85
C ARG A 55 -22.52 -3.19 -9.79
N ALA A 56 -23.50 -2.29 -9.69
CA ALA A 56 -23.56 -1.11 -10.54
C ALA A 56 -22.32 -0.21 -10.39
N ILE A 57 -21.89 0.06 -9.15
CA ILE A 57 -20.73 0.92 -8.89
C ILE A 57 -19.43 0.23 -9.31
N VAL A 58 -19.24 -1.05 -8.97
CA VAL A 58 -18.03 -1.80 -9.30
C VAL A 58 -17.84 -1.92 -10.80
N THR A 59 -18.86 -2.36 -11.54
CA THR A 59 -18.79 -2.47 -13.01
C THR A 59 -18.47 -1.12 -13.66
N GLN A 60 -19.06 -0.03 -13.18
CA GLN A 60 -18.80 1.29 -13.76
C GLN A 60 -17.39 1.81 -13.47
N LYS A 61 -16.83 1.52 -12.29
CA LYS A 61 -15.58 2.13 -11.82
C LYS A 61 -14.35 1.25 -12.02
N ILE A 62 -14.50 -0.07 -12.02
CA ILE A 62 -13.39 -1.03 -12.02
C ILE A 62 -13.18 -1.64 -13.40
N ASP A 63 -14.24 -2.12 -14.07
CA ASP A 63 -14.13 -2.86 -15.34
C ASP A 63 -13.33 -2.12 -16.43
N PRO A 64 -13.46 -0.79 -16.61
CA PRO A 64 -12.68 -0.06 -17.63
C PRO A 64 -11.17 -0.08 -17.42
N PHE A 65 -10.72 -0.31 -16.18
CA PHE A 65 -9.32 -0.24 -15.78
C PHE A 65 -8.80 -1.56 -15.18
N ALA A 66 -9.61 -2.61 -15.19
CA ALA A 66 -9.32 -3.85 -14.46
C ALA A 66 -7.97 -4.48 -14.85
N ALA A 67 -7.58 -4.37 -16.13
CA ALA A 67 -6.30 -4.88 -16.62
C ALA A 67 -5.08 -4.18 -15.99
N ASP A 68 -5.19 -2.88 -15.72
CA ASP A 68 -4.10 -2.07 -15.16
C ASP A 68 -4.16 -1.98 -13.63
N LEU A 69 -5.35 -2.08 -13.05
CA LEU A 69 -5.59 -1.92 -11.61
C LEU A 69 -4.98 -3.05 -10.79
N TYR A 70 -5.08 -4.29 -11.26
CA TYR A 70 -4.67 -5.48 -10.51
C TYR A 70 -3.24 -5.94 -10.84
N ARG A 71 -2.30 -5.00 -10.91
CA ARG A 71 -0.87 -5.28 -11.12
C ARG A 71 -0.12 -5.34 -9.79
N TYR A 72 0.62 -6.42 -9.58
CA TYR A 72 1.54 -6.53 -8.46
C TYR A 72 2.82 -5.72 -8.69
N LEU A 73 3.47 -5.35 -7.59
CA LEU A 73 4.77 -4.70 -7.62
C LEU A 73 5.86 -5.76 -7.82
N ASN A 74 6.38 -5.85 -9.04
CA ASN A 74 7.47 -6.75 -9.41
C ASN A 74 8.75 -5.94 -9.60
N PHE A 75 9.66 -5.98 -8.63
CA PHE A 75 10.87 -5.15 -8.61
C PHE A 75 11.85 -5.46 -9.75
N ASP A 76 11.88 -6.71 -10.21
CA ASP A 76 12.65 -7.18 -11.37
C ASP A 76 12.18 -6.58 -12.71
N GLN A 77 10.95 -6.06 -12.75
CA GLN A 77 10.36 -5.45 -13.95
C GLN A 77 10.49 -3.92 -13.95
N ILE A 78 11.08 -3.33 -12.90
CA ILE A 78 11.27 -1.89 -12.76
C ILE A 78 12.69 -1.55 -13.24
N PRO A 79 12.84 -0.72 -14.29
CA PRO A 79 14.15 -0.32 -14.79
C PRO A 79 15.01 0.29 -13.68
N ASN A 80 16.27 -0.15 -13.58
CA ASN A 80 17.29 0.34 -12.64
C ASN A 80 16.98 0.12 -11.15
N PHE A 81 15.97 -0.67 -10.79
CA PHE A 81 15.68 -0.97 -9.37
C PHE A 81 16.80 -1.80 -8.71
N GLU A 82 17.52 -2.58 -9.50
CA GLU A 82 18.68 -3.36 -9.09
C GLU A 82 19.89 -2.54 -8.60
N ASP A 83 19.95 -1.26 -9.00
CA ASP A 83 21.01 -0.34 -8.58
C ASP A 83 20.63 0.44 -7.31
N GLU A 84 19.36 0.41 -6.90
CA GLU A 84 18.88 1.11 -5.70
C GLU A 84 19.15 0.27 -4.43
N GLY A 85 20.09 0.75 -3.60
CA GLY A 85 20.39 0.13 -2.30
C GLY A 85 21.26 -1.12 -2.37
N ARG A 86 21.85 -1.42 -3.53
CA ARG A 86 22.84 -2.49 -3.67
C ARG A 86 24.07 -2.19 -2.82
N VAL A 87 24.50 -3.19 -2.04
CA VAL A 87 25.80 -3.16 -1.38
C VAL A 87 26.86 -3.34 -2.46
N ILE A 88 27.56 -2.25 -2.79
CA ILE A 88 28.65 -2.27 -3.76
C ILE A 88 29.85 -2.96 -3.09
N PRO A 89 30.41 -4.02 -3.69
CA PRO A 89 31.67 -4.61 -3.24
C PRO A 89 32.77 -3.53 -3.11
N LEU A 90 33.68 -3.69 -2.15
CA LEU A 90 34.74 -2.69 -1.88
C LEU A 90 35.61 -2.39 -3.11
N ASP A 91 35.75 -3.35 -4.02
CA ASP A 91 36.46 -3.26 -5.29
C ASP A 91 35.70 -2.50 -6.38
N GLU A 92 34.37 -2.45 -6.29
CA GLU A 92 33.49 -1.69 -7.19
C GLU A 92 33.10 -0.32 -6.60
N MET A 93 33.49 -0.01 -5.35
CA MET A 93 33.21 1.28 -4.74
C MET A 93 33.92 2.39 -5.51
N PRO A 94 33.19 3.45 -5.95
CA PRO A 94 33.82 4.59 -6.58
C PRO A 94 34.85 5.18 -5.61
N ARG A 95 36.06 5.46 -6.09
CA ARG A 95 37.11 6.01 -5.25
C ARG A 95 36.66 7.36 -4.72
N ILE A 96 37.01 7.67 -3.47
CA ILE A 96 36.70 8.96 -2.84
C ILE A 96 37.13 10.14 -3.73
N GLU A 97 38.23 9.98 -4.46
CA GLU A 97 38.76 10.94 -5.42
C GLU A 97 37.78 11.21 -6.58
N ASP A 98 37.15 10.15 -7.11
CA ASP A 98 36.17 10.20 -8.20
C ASP A 98 34.82 10.76 -7.72
N ILE A 99 34.44 10.50 -6.45
CA ILE A 99 33.22 11.04 -5.82
C ILE A 99 33.37 12.54 -5.53
N LEU A 100 34.53 12.97 -5.03
CA LEU A 100 34.79 14.35 -4.60
C LEU A 100 35.41 15.23 -5.69
N GLY A 101 35.64 14.69 -6.89
CA GLY A 101 36.25 15.42 -8.00
C GLY A 101 37.70 15.87 -7.73
N MET A 102 38.43 15.12 -6.90
CA MET A 102 39.80 15.44 -6.53
C MET A 102 40.78 14.86 -7.55
N PRO A 103 41.84 15.60 -7.94
CA PRO A 103 42.85 15.08 -8.84
C PRO A 103 43.55 13.87 -8.19
N THR A 104 43.53 12.74 -8.89
CA THR A 104 44.21 11.51 -8.48
C THR A 104 45.71 11.77 -8.40
N ALA A 105 46.31 11.59 -7.23
CA ALA A 105 47.75 11.74 -7.07
C ALA A 105 48.46 10.65 -7.89
N SER A 106 49.06 11.06 -9.01
CA SER A 106 49.90 10.20 -9.85
C SER A 106 51.00 9.57 -8.98
N ARG A 107 50.92 8.25 -8.77
CA ARG A 107 52.01 7.48 -8.16
C ARG A 107 53.10 7.26 -9.21
N ARG A 108 54.34 7.62 -8.83
CA ARG A 108 55.56 7.10 -9.45
C ARG A 108 55.71 5.61 -9.18
#